data_AF-A0A2G9S641-F1
#
_entry.id   AF-A0A2G9S641-F1
#
_cell.length_a   1.000
_cell.length_b   1.000
_cell.length_c   1.000
_cell.angle_alpha   90.00
_cell.angle_beta   90.00
_cell.angle_gamma   90.00
#
_symmetry.space_group_name_H-M   'P 1'
#
loop_
_entity.id
_entity.type
_entity.pdbx_description
1 polymer ?
#
loop_
_entity_poly.entity_id
_entity_poly.type
_entity_poly.pdbx_seq_one_letter_code
_entity_poly.pdbx_strand_id
1 'polypeptide(L)'
;LVVGAPFDQNGAQKTGDIYRCSITNDTTNDCTKLGIGRVTLSNVSERKDNMRLGMSLVTNPKDNSFVACSPLWSHECGSSYYTTGMCSRVNANFRFSRIVAPALQRCPTFMDIVIVLDGSNSIYPWSEVQGFLISILQKFYIAPGQIQVGVLQYGEEVVHEFHLNDFRSVNEVVEAAKRIEQRGGTETRTALGIEKA
;
A
#
# COMPACT_ATOMS: atom_id res chain seq x y z
N LEU A 1 8.12 -33.59 -14.97
CA LEU A 1 9.09 -32.84 -14.14
C LEU A 1 8.60 -31.41 -13.97
N VAL A 2 8.83 -30.78 -12.80
CA VAL A 2 8.60 -29.34 -12.60
C VAL A 2 9.94 -28.66 -12.39
N VAL A 3 10.19 -27.58 -13.11
CA VAL A 3 11.47 -26.86 -13.08
C VAL A 3 11.20 -25.38 -12.80
N GLY A 4 11.89 -24.83 -11.81
CA GLY A 4 11.89 -23.39 -11.54
C GLY A 4 12.93 -22.69 -12.41
N ALA A 5 12.54 -21.58 -13.02
CA ALA A 5 13.41 -20.75 -13.85
C ALA A 5 13.44 -19.31 -13.28
N PRO A 6 14.14 -19.09 -12.15
CA PRO A 6 14.09 -17.82 -11.42
C PRO A 6 14.73 -16.64 -12.14
N PHE A 7 15.54 -16.88 -13.18
CA PHE A 7 16.17 -15.84 -13.99
C PHE A 7 15.51 -15.64 -15.35
N ASP A 8 14.39 -16.33 -15.59
CA ASP A 8 13.66 -16.22 -16.84
C ASP A 8 13.04 -14.82 -16.98
N GLN A 9 13.22 -14.23 -18.16
CA GLN A 9 12.85 -12.85 -18.43
C GLN A 9 11.38 -12.78 -18.86
N ASN A 10 10.51 -12.88 -17.86
CA ASN A 10 9.08 -12.66 -18.04
C ASN A 10 8.77 -11.16 -18.17
N GLY A 11 8.89 -10.63 -19.40
CA GLY A 11 8.64 -9.22 -19.69
C GLY A 11 9.69 -8.28 -19.07
N ALA A 12 9.34 -7.00 -18.93
CA ALA A 12 10.26 -5.97 -18.43
C ALA A 12 10.71 -6.19 -16.97
N GLN A 13 9.86 -6.82 -16.15
CA GLN A 13 10.07 -6.99 -14.70
C GLN A 13 10.94 -8.19 -14.33
N LYS A 14 11.26 -9.08 -15.28
CA LYS A 14 12.12 -10.27 -15.06
C LYS A 14 11.72 -11.09 -13.83
N THR A 15 10.47 -11.55 -13.80
CA THR A 15 9.87 -12.14 -12.59
C THR A 15 10.20 -13.61 -12.33
N GLY A 16 10.89 -14.28 -13.25
CA GLY A 16 11.04 -15.73 -13.26
C GLY A 16 9.74 -16.46 -13.60
N ASP A 17 9.83 -17.78 -13.82
CA ASP A 17 8.67 -18.63 -14.05
C ASP A 17 8.92 -20.09 -13.64
N ILE A 18 7.94 -20.92 -13.94
CA ILE A 18 7.94 -22.36 -13.72
C ILE A 18 7.61 -23.04 -15.04
N TYR A 19 8.31 -24.14 -15.30
CA TYR A 19 8.14 -24.97 -16.47
C TYR A 19 7.67 -26.36 -16.06
N ARG A 20 6.74 -26.93 -16.84
CA ARG A 20 6.44 -28.36 -16.80
C ARG A 20 7.19 -29.02 -17.96
N CYS A 21 7.97 -30.05 -17.67
CA CYS A 21 8.68 -30.80 -18.71
C CYS A 21 8.14 -32.22 -18.78
N SER A 22 7.86 -32.68 -20.00
CA SER A 22 7.54 -34.07 -20.26
C SER A 22 8.77 -34.94 -19.95
N ILE A 23 8.56 -36.10 -19.32
CA ILE A 23 9.60 -37.12 -19.14
C ILE A 23 9.12 -38.34 -19.91
N THR A 24 9.32 -38.31 -21.23
CA THR A 24 9.09 -39.46 -22.12
C THR A 24 10.45 -40.06 -22.47
N ASN A 25 10.52 -41.38 -22.72
CA ASN A 25 11.75 -42.06 -23.14
C ASN A 25 12.26 -41.63 -24.53
N ASP A 26 11.49 -40.80 -25.25
CA ASP A 26 11.90 -40.16 -26.49
C ASP A 26 12.80 -38.95 -26.23
N THR A 27 13.76 -38.73 -27.14
CA THR A 27 14.81 -37.72 -27.09
C THR A 27 14.34 -36.26 -27.10
N THR A 28 13.03 -36.00 -27.10
CA THR A 28 12.41 -34.67 -27.13
C THR A 28 11.91 -34.27 -25.74
N ASN A 29 12.78 -33.60 -24.98
CA ASN A 29 12.39 -32.97 -23.71
C ASN A 29 11.66 -31.65 -23.96
N ASP A 30 10.35 -31.70 -24.19
CA ASP A 30 9.53 -30.49 -24.31
C ASP A 30 9.16 -29.93 -22.93
N CYS A 31 9.49 -28.66 -22.72
CA CYS A 31 9.23 -27.91 -21.50
C CYS A 31 8.30 -26.73 -21.81
N THR A 32 7.13 -26.72 -21.18
CA THR A 32 6.11 -25.67 -21.37
C THR A 32 6.05 -24.75 -20.15
N LYS A 33 6.13 -23.44 -20.42
CA LYS A 33 6.03 -22.37 -19.42
C LYS A 33 4.60 -22.29 -18.85
N LEU A 34 4.49 -22.10 -17.53
CA LEU A 34 3.19 -22.05 -16.84
C LEU A 34 2.63 -20.63 -16.69
N GLY A 35 3.43 -19.57 -16.84
CA GLY A 35 2.96 -18.19 -16.82
C GLY A 35 2.56 -17.68 -15.44
N ILE A 36 3.08 -18.29 -14.37
CA ILE A 36 2.66 -17.98 -12.99
C ILE A 36 3.29 -16.66 -12.50
N GLY A 37 4.41 -16.23 -13.10
CA GLY A 37 5.08 -14.97 -12.78
C GLY A 37 4.28 -13.69 -13.06
N ARG A 38 3.08 -13.81 -13.66
CA ARG A 38 2.17 -12.68 -13.96
C ARG A 38 1.07 -12.47 -12.93
N VAL A 39 0.90 -13.41 -12.00
CA VAL A 39 -0.15 -13.35 -10.98
C VAL A 39 0.05 -12.13 -10.09
N THR A 40 -1.01 -11.36 -9.84
CA THR A 40 -1.03 -10.16 -9.00
C THR A 40 -1.86 -10.36 -7.74
N LEU A 41 -1.49 -9.63 -6.68
CA LEU A 41 -2.24 -9.55 -5.45
C LEU A 41 -3.06 -8.26 -5.43
N SER A 42 -4.35 -8.35 -5.09
CA SER A 42 -5.21 -7.19 -4.95
C SER A 42 -4.93 -6.41 -3.67
N ASN A 43 -5.19 -5.10 -3.69
CA ASN A 43 -5.03 -4.18 -2.54
C ASN A 43 -3.61 -4.08 -1.97
N VAL A 44 -2.60 -4.28 -2.80
CA VAL A 44 -1.18 -4.09 -2.45
C VAL A 44 -0.48 -3.38 -3.61
N SER A 45 0.35 -2.38 -3.31
CA SER A 45 1.27 -1.80 -4.30
C SER A 45 2.44 -2.76 -4.49
N GLU A 46 2.33 -3.67 -5.46
CA GLU A 46 3.35 -4.68 -5.72
C GLU A 46 4.56 -4.11 -6.45
N ARG A 47 5.76 -4.55 -6.07
CA ARG A 47 6.98 -4.29 -6.83
C ARG A 47 7.67 -5.60 -7.20
N LYS A 48 7.58 -5.93 -8.49
CA LYS A 48 8.00 -7.23 -9.07
C LYS A 48 9.33 -7.18 -9.79
N ASP A 49 10.03 -6.05 -9.77
CA ASP A 49 11.32 -5.88 -10.45
C ASP A 49 12.33 -6.90 -9.92
N ASN A 50 12.88 -7.72 -10.82
CA ASN A 50 13.82 -8.80 -10.48
C ASN A 50 13.27 -9.78 -9.43
N MET A 51 11.95 -9.95 -9.40
CA MET A 51 11.31 -11.04 -8.69
C MET A 51 11.87 -12.37 -9.21
N ARG A 52 12.07 -13.37 -8.34
CA ARG A 52 12.72 -14.64 -8.72
C ARG A 52 11.81 -15.83 -8.42
N LEU A 53 10.71 -15.91 -9.15
CA LEU A 53 9.75 -17.01 -9.02
C LEU A 53 10.40 -18.34 -9.42
N GLY A 54 10.19 -19.36 -8.58
CA GLY A 54 10.73 -20.69 -8.82
C GLY A 54 12.12 -20.91 -8.21
N MET A 55 12.63 -19.98 -7.38
CA MET A 55 13.82 -20.26 -6.56
C MET A 55 13.57 -21.32 -5.48
N SER A 56 12.33 -21.48 -5.05
CA SER A 56 11.96 -22.54 -4.12
C SER A 56 10.67 -23.20 -4.58
N LEU A 57 10.69 -24.53 -4.63
CA LEU A 57 9.59 -25.38 -5.09
C LEU A 57 9.38 -26.49 -4.09
N VAL A 58 8.13 -26.72 -3.70
CA VAL A 58 7.73 -27.80 -2.79
C VAL A 58 6.48 -28.46 -3.33
N THR A 59 6.48 -29.78 -3.44
CA THR A 59 5.32 -30.57 -3.87
C THR A 59 4.52 -31.06 -2.67
N ASN A 60 3.20 -31.18 -2.85
CA ASN A 60 2.29 -31.81 -1.90
C ASN A 60 1.81 -33.15 -2.49
N PRO A 61 2.30 -34.30 -2.00
CA PRO A 61 1.95 -35.60 -2.55
C PRO A 61 0.50 -36.02 -2.28
N LYS A 62 -0.20 -35.38 -1.34
CA LYS A 62 -1.59 -35.74 -0.99
C LYS A 62 -2.59 -35.39 -2.09
N ASP A 63 -2.33 -34.32 -2.84
CA ASP A 63 -3.22 -33.81 -3.88
C ASP A 63 -2.50 -33.47 -5.19
N ASN A 64 -1.24 -33.88 -5.33
CA ASN A 64 -0.36 -33.60 -6.45
C ASN A 64 -0.23 -32.09 -6.79
N SER A 65 -0.53 -31.20 -5.82
CA SER A 65 -0.28 -29.77 -5.97
C SER A 65 1.18 -29.44 -5.67
N PHE A 66 1.61 -28.23 -6.02
CA PHE A 66 2.89 -27.72 -5.59
C PHE A 66 2.80 -26.24 -5.26
N VAL A 67 3.78 -25.77 -4.50
CA VAL A 67 3.95 -24.37 -4.12
C VAL A 67 5.28 -23.90 -4.68
N ALA A 68 5.25 -22.73 -5.32
CA ALA A 68 6.41 -22.10 -5.87
C ALA A 68 6.57 -20.71 -5.30
N CYS A 69 7.74 -20.44 -4.74
CA CYS A 69 7.99 -19.20 -4.03
C CYS A 69 8.97 -18.31 -4.78
N SER A 70 8.79 -17.01 -4.56
CA SER A 70 9.64 -15.93 -4.97
C SER A 70 9.99 -15.09 -3.74
N PRO A 71 11.12 -15.34 -3.08
CA PRO A 71 11.48 -14.61 -1.87
C PRO A 71 11.91 -13.16 -2.13
N LEU A 72 12.19 -12.79 -3.38
CA LEU A 72 12.51 -11.41 -3.77
C LEU A 72 11.29 -10.60 -4.25
N TRP A 73 10.08 -11.16 -4.12
CA TRP A 73 8.89 -10.33 -4.28
C TRP A 73 8.79 -9.31 -3.15
N SER A 74 8.43 -8.08 -3.50
CA SER A 74 8.33 -6.97 -2.56
C SER A 74 7.06 -6.17 -2.80
N HIS A 75 6.68 -5.38 -1.79
CA HIS A 75 5.58 -4.44 -1.88
C HIS A 75 5.96 -3.10 -1.28
N GLU A 76 5.28 -2.05 -1.72
CA GLU A 76 5.50 -0.69 -1.26
C GLU A 76 4.47 -0.31 -0.19
N CYS A 77 4.97 0.36 0.85
CA CYS A 77 4.21 0.95 1.93
C CYS A 77 4.65 2.42 2.06
N GLY A 78 3.89 3.35 1.47
CA GLY A 78 4.31 4.75 1.38
C GLY A 78 5.62 4.88 0.60
N SER A 79 6.67 5.42 1.23
CA SER A 79 8.01 5.55 0.65
C SER A 79 8.94 4.37 0.92
N SER A 80 8.49 3.38 1.70
CA SER A 80 9.28 2.21 2.08
C SER A 80 8.91 0.99 1.23
N TYR A 81 9.88 0.12 0.96
CA TYR A 81 9.66 -1.16 0.30
C TYR A 81 10.00 -2.32 1.23
N TYR A 82 9.16 -3.35 1.22
CA TYR A 82 9.28 -4.52 2.10
C TYR A 82 9.35 -5.79 1.26
N THR A 83 10.48 -6.48 1.36
CA THR A 83 10.70 -7.78 0.71
C THR A 83 10.27 -8.90 1.67
N THR A 84 9.05 -9.37 1.51
CA THR A 84 8.46 -10.44 2.34
C THR A 84 8.38 -11.77 1.61
N GLY A 85 8.56 -11.75 0.29
CA GLY A 85 8.37 -12.90 -0.57
C GLY A 85 6.91 -13.28 -0.76
N MET A 86 6.63 -13.98 -1.86
CA MET A 86 5.31 -14.53 -2.14
C MET A 86 5.44 -15.95 -2.65
N CYS A 87 4.43 -16.77 -2.42
CA CYS A 87 4.32 -18.10 -2.99
C CYS A 87 3.02 -18.25 -3.77
N SER A 88 3.07 -19.03 -4.85
CA SER A 88 1.92 -19.38 -5.67
C SER A 88 1.67 -20.87 -5.53
N ARG A 89 0.48 -21.23 -5.08
CA ARG A 89 0.01 -22.62 -5.09
C ARG A 89 -0.56 -22.95 -6.46
N VAL A 90 -0.13 -24.09 -7.00
CA VAL A 90 -0.53 -24.61 -8.30
C VAL A 90 -1.13 -26.00 -8.10
N ASN A 91 -2.29 -26.26 -8.70
CA ASN A 91 -2.96 -27.55 -8.56
C ASN A 91 -2.34 -28.64 -9.47
N ALA A 92 -2.85 -29.87 -9.36
CA ALA A 92 -2.40 -31.01 -10.15
C ALA A 92 -2.51 -30.81 -11.68
N ASN A 93 -3.39 -29.91 -12.13
CA ASN A 93 -3.57 -29.57 -13.55
C ASN A 93 -2.65 -28.44 -14.02
N PHE A 94 -1.61 -28.10 -13.24
CA PHE A 94 -0.68 -27.01 -13.52
C PHE A 94 -1.34 -25.63 -13.67
N ARG A 95 -2.48 -25.42 -12.99
CA ARG A 95 -3.18 -24.13 -12.95
C ARG A 95 -2.94 -23.45 -11.62
N PHE A 96 -2.69 -22.14 -11.68
CA PHE A 96 -2.66 -21.28 -10.50
C PHE A 96 -3.95 -21.46 -9.69
N SER A 97 -3.79 -21.63 -8.37
CA SER A 97 -4.90 -21.83 -7.44
C SER A 97 -5.06 -20.64 -6.50
N ARG A 98 -3.99 -20.23 -5.81
CA ARG A 98 -4.00 -19.09 -4.89
C ARG A 98 -2.60 -18.58 -4.58
N ILE A 99 -2.51 -17.32 -4.16
CA ILE A 99 -1.30 -16.76 -3.55
C ILE A 99 -1.24 -17.16 -2.08
N VAL A 100 -0.03 -17.38 -1.58
CA VAL A 100 0.33 -17.63 -0.20
C VAL A 100 1.41 -16.64 0.17
N ALA A 101 1.06 -15.60 0.92
CA ALA A 101 1.97 -14.56 1.38
C ALA A 101 1.74 -14.34 2.89
N PRO A 102 2.23 -15.25 3.75
CA PRO A 102 1.93 -15.22 5.19
C PRO A 102 2.63 -14.07 5.92
N ALA A 103 3.81 -13.66 5.42
CA ALA A 103 4.57 -12.53 5.94
C ALA A 103 4.14 -11.19 5.32
N LEU A 104 3.07 -11.17 4.53
CA LEU A 104 2.51 -9.92 4.02
C LEU A 104 1.85 -9.16 5.17
N GLN A 105 2.57 -8.18 5.69
CA GLN A 105 2.01 -7.20 6.59
C GLN A 105 1.28 -6.16 5.72
N ARG A 106 -0.04 -6.04 5.89
CA ARG A 106 -0.76 -4.87 5.35
C ARG A 106 -0.11 -3.65 5.96
N CYS A 107 0.34 -2.69 5.16
CA CYS A 107 1.00 -1.46 5.59
C CYS A 107 0.04 -0.64 6.47
N PRO A 108 0.06 -0.76 7.81
CA PRO A 108 -0.89 -0.05 8.63
C PRO A 108 -0.22 1.26 9.06
N THR A 109 -0.53 2.35 8.39
CA THR A 109 -0.11 3.67 8.84
C THR A 109 -1.10 4.14 9.90
N PHE A 110 -1.02 3.57 11.11
CA PHE A 110 -1.74 4.10 12.26
C PHE A 110 -1.03 5.36 12.73
N MET A 111 -1.65 6.52 12.51
CA MET A 111 -1.08 7.80 12.91
C MET A 111 -2.21 8.78 13.16
N ASP A 112 -2.14 9.46 14.29
CA ASP A 112 -3.02 10.58 14.61
C ASP A 112 -2.29 11.87 14.26
N ILE A 113 -2.92 12.70 13.43
CA ILE A 113 -2.36 13.98 12.98
C ILE A 113 -3.33 15.08 13.39
N VAL A 114 -2.86 16.02 14.20
CA VAL A 114 -3.60 17.25 14.51
C VAL A 114 -2.93 18.41 13.78
N ILE A 115 -3.68 19.07 12.90
CA ILE A 115 -3.20 20.23 12.15
C ILE A 115 -3.71 21.50 12.84
N VAL A 116 -2.78 22.33 13.29
CA VAL A 116 -3.03 23.59 13.99
C VAL A 116 -2.87 24.75 13.00
N LEU A 117 -3.97 25.43 12.68
CA LEU A 117 -4.03 26.51 11.69
C LEU A 117 -4.06 27.88 12.36
N ASP A 118 -3.19 28.78 11.93
CA ASP A 118 -3.27 30.20 12.32
C ASP A 118 -4.41 30.87 11.56
N GLY A 119 -5.48 31.21 12.28
CA GLY A 119 -6.66 31.90 11.77
C GLY A 119 -6.70 33.39 12.06
N SER A 120 -5.64 33.98 12.65
CA SER A 120 -5.61 35.39 13.05
C SER A 120 -5.71 36.36 11.87
N ASN A 121 -6.05 37.63 12.14
CA ASN A 121 -6.23 38.65 11.10
C ASN A 121 -4.95 38.97 10.30
N SER A 122 -3.76 38.55 10.77
CA SER A 122 -2.51 38.71 10.03
C SER A 122 -2.35 37.73 8.86
N ILE A 123 -3.16 36.67 8.80
CA ILE A 123 -3.12 35.69 7.72
C ILE A 123 -4.04 36.14 6.59
N TYR A 124 -3.48 36.38 5.41
CA TYR A 124 -4.25 36.71 4.22
C TYR A 124 -3.43 36.37 2.94
N PRO A 125 -4.05 35.80 1.89
CA PRO A 125 -5.44 35.33 1.84
C PRO A 125 -5.62 33.93 2.45
N TRP A 126 -6.76 33.68 3.11
CA TRP A 126 -7.08 32.39 3.74
C TRP A 126 -7.09 31.21 2.75
N SER A 127 -7.42 31.47 1.49
CA SER A 127 -7.51 30.47 0.43
C SER A 127 -6.21 29.68 0.23
N GLU A 128 -5.04 30.28 0.50
CA GLU A 128 -3.75 29.60 0.39
C GLU A 128 -3.53 28.59 1.52
N VAL A 129 -3.92 28.95 2.75
CA VAL A 129 -3.87 28.04 3.91
C VAL A 129 -4.82 26.87 3.68
N GLN A 130 -6.02 27.15 3.20
CA GLN A 130 -7.02 26.14 2.86
C GLN A 130 -6.56 25.24 1.71
N GLY A 131 -5.95 25.81 0.67
CA GLY A 131 -5.36 25.06 -0.45
C GLY A 131 -4.22 24.14 -0.01
N PHE A 132 -3.34 24.63 0.85
CA PHE A 132 -2.27 23.84 1.46
C PHE A 132 -2.83 22.67 2.27
N LEU A 133 -3.79 22.93 3.16
CA LEU A 133 -4.46 21.91 3.96
C LEU A 133 -5.04 20.80 3.08
N ILE A 134 -5.83 21.15 2.06
CA ILE A 134 -6.41 20.19 1.11
C ILE A 134 -5.32 19.38 0.41
N SER A 135 -4.25 20.03 -0.05
CA SER A 135 -3.14 19.36 -0.76
C SER A 135 -2.41 18.32 0.08
N ILE A 136 -2.33 18.53 1.40
CA ILE A 136 -1.74 17.58 2.34
C ILE A 136 -2.71 16.45 2.66
N LEU A 137 -3.97 16.77 2.95
CA LEU A 137 -4.99 15.77 3.28
C LEU A 137 -5.18 14.74 2.15
N GLN A 138 -5.09 15.17 0.89
CA GLN A 138 -5.16 14.29 -0.28
C GLN A 138 -3.99 13.29 -0.39
N LYS A 139 -2.87 13.56 0.29
CA LYS A 139 -1.70 12.67 0.31
C LYS A 139 -1.78 11.63 1.43
N PHE A 140 -2.68 11.80 2.40
CA PHE A 140 -2.84 10.85 3.49
C PHE A 140 -3.79 9.73 3.12
N TYR A 141 -3.55 8.56 3.72
CA TYR A 141 -4.44 7.41 3.62
C TYR A 141 -5.34 7.34 4.86
N ILE A 142 -6.47 8.06 4.76
CA ILE A 142 -7.43 8.26 5.85
C ILE A 142 -8.55 7.22 5.74
N ALA A 143 -8.67 6.36 6.76
CA ALA A 143 -9.74 5.39 6.90
C ALA A 143 -9.85 4.89 8.37
N PRO A 144 -10.93 4.20 8.75
CA PRO A 144 -11.01 3.53 10.06
C PRO A 144 -9.86 2.52 10.22
N GLY A 145 -9.07 2.68 11.29
CA GLY A 145 -7.88 1.84 11.51
C GLY A 145 -6.69 2.19 10.61
N GLN A 146 -6.57 3.45 10.17
CA GLN A 146 -5.42 4.01 9.44
C GLN A 146 -5.10 5.41 9.99
N ILE A 147 -4.73 6.37 9.13
CA ILE A 147 -4.45 7.75 9.55
C ILE A 147 -5.78 8.41 9.95
N GLN A 148 -5.78 9.10 11.09
CA GLN A 148 -6.90 9.92 11.55
C GLN A 148 -6.43 11.36 11.69
N VAL A 149 -7.27 12.30 11.28
CA VAL A 149 -6.89 13.72 11.20
C VAL A 149 -7.88 14.59 11.96
N GLY A 150 -7.35 15.43 12.84
CA GLY A 150 -8.06 16.54 13.48
C GLY A 150 -7.52 17.87 12.96
N VAL A 151 -8.37 18.89 12.94
CA VAL A 151 -7.99 20.25 12.57
C VAL A 151 -8.54 21.21 13.62
N LEU A 152 -7.66 22.09 14.09
CA LEU A 152 -8.04 23.21 14.95
C LEU A 152 -7.47 24.52 14.41
N GLN A 153 -8.19 25.59 14.66
CA GLN A 153 -7.84 26.94 14.27
C GLN A 153 -7.60 27.78 15.51
N TYR A 154 -6.53 28.57 15.52
CA TYR A 154 -6.21 29.47 16.62
C TYR A 154 -6.08 30.92 16.15
N GLY A 155 -6.39 31.86 17.03
CA GLY A 155 -6.16 33.29 16.85
C GLY A 155 -6.22 33.96 18.21
N GLU A 156 -7.31 34.67 18.49
CA GLU A 156 -7.65 35.14 19.83
C GLU A 156 -8.32 34.03 20.67
N GLU A 157 -9.09 33.17 20.01
CA GLU A 157 -9.69 31.95 20.55
C GLU A 157 -9.17 30.70 19.79
N VAL A 158 -9.42 29.52 20.35
CA VAL A 158 -9.10 28.23 19.72
C VAL A 158 -10.40 27.48 19.43
N VAL A 159 -10.56 27.00 18.21
CA VAL A 159 -11.73 26.26 17.75
C VAL A 159 -11.31 24.97 17.07
N HIS A 160 -11.87 23.84 17.51
CA HIS A 160 -11.76 22.58 16.77
C HIS A 160 -12.72 22.63 15.58
N GLU A 161 -12.18 22.63 14.37
CA GLU A 161 -12.99 22.55 13.14
C GLU A 161 -13.50 21.12 12.94
N PHE A 162 -12.67 20.13 13.31
CA PHE A 162 -13.10 18.74 13.49
C PHE A 162 -12.05 17.94 14.30
N HIS A 163 -12.51 16.88 14.95
CA HIS A 163 -11.71 16.01 15.80
C HIS A 163 -11.16 14.81 15.02
N LEU A 164 -10.21 14.11 15.64
CA LEU A 164 -9.86 12.77 15.23
C LEU A 164 -11.14 11.91 15.21
N ASN A 165 -11.29 11.07 14.19
CA ASN A 165 -12.38 10.09 14.00
C ASN A 165 -13.71 10.65 13.49
N ASP A 166 -13.80 11.96 13.24
CA ASP A 166 -15.02 12.55 12.67
C ASP A 166 -15.28 12.07 11.23
N PHE A 167 -14.23 11.65 10.53
CA PHE A 167 -14.29 11.22 9.13
C PHE A 167 -13.64 9.87 8.89
N ARG A 168 -14.15 9.16 7.87
CA ARG A 168 -13.73 7.81 7.52
C ARG A 168 -13.14 7.68 6.12
N SER A 169 -13.02 8.79 5.39
CA SER A 169 -12.41 8.81 4.06
C SER A 169 -11.76 10.15 3.75
N VAL A 170 -10.78 10.13 2.86
CA VAL A 170 -10.11 11.36 2.36
C VAL A 170 -11.12 12.33 1.76
N ASN A 171 -12.11 11.84 1.01
CA ASN A 171 -13.12 12.69 0.38
C ASN A 171 -13.93 13.48 1.43
N GLU A 172 -14.37 12.82 2.50
CA GLU A 172 -15.11 13.47 3.58
C GLU A 172 -14.28 14.55 4.27
N VAL A 173 -13.03 14.25 4.62
CA VAL A 173 -12.12 15.21 5.26
C VAL A 173 -11.84 16.40 4.35
N VAL A 174 -11.63 16.17 3.05
CA VAL A 174 -11.38 17.24 2.07
C VAL A 174 -12.61 18.14 1.92
N GLU A 175 -13.82 17.58 1.86
CA GLU A 175 -15.05 18.38 1.80
C GLU A 175 -15.33 19.15 3.10
N ALA A 176 -14.89 18.64 4.26
CA ALA A 176 -14.90 19.39 5.50
C ALA A 176 -13.87 20.52 5.50
N ALA A 177 -12.63 20.23 5.11
CA ALA A 177 -11.54 21.22 5.01
C ALA A 177 -11.88 22.37 4.03
N LYS A 178 -12.64 22.09 2.97
CA LYS A 178 -13.13 23.10 2.02
C LYS A 178 -14.11 24.11 2.64
N ARG A 179 -14.73 23.77 3.77
CA ARG A 179 -15.74 24.61 4.45
C ARG A 179 -15.17 25.36 5.64
N ILE A 180 -13.88 25.21 5.93
CA ILE A 180 -13.23 25.94 7.03
C ILE A 180 -13.03 27.39 6.60
N GLU A 181 -13.69 28.29 7.30
CA GLU A 181 -13.53 29.73 7.16
C GLU A 181 -12.52 30.27 8.18
N GLN A 182 -11.83 31.36 7.83
CA GLN A 182 -10.95 32.06 8.74
C GLN A 182 -11.75 32.64 9.91
N ARG A 183 -11.41 32.27 11.15
CA ARG A 183 -12.07 32.77 12.36
C ARG A 183 -11.67 34.20 12.69
N GLY A 184 -10.49 34.63 12.24
CA GLY A 184 -9.93 35.93 12.57
C GLY A 184 -9.44 35.98 14.02
N GLY A 185 -9.16 37.19 14.46
CA GLY A 185 -8.70 37.48 15.82
C GLY A 185 -7.66 38.58 15.81
N THR A 186 -7.72 39.45 16.83
CA THR A 186 -6.77 40.56 16.97
C THR A 186 -5.41 40.11 17.53
N GLU A 187 -5.37 38.90 18.07
CA GLU A 187 -4.18 38.27 18.62
C GLU A 187 -3.85 36.94 17.91
N THR A 188 -2.60 36.51 18.06
CA THR A 188 -2.07 35.26 17.50
C THR A 188 -1.56 34.39 18.65
N ARG A 189 -2.46 33.76 19.39
CA ARG A 189 -2.14 32.98 20.59
C ARG A 189 -1.66 31.56 20.25
N THR A 190 -0.51 31.45 19.57
CA THR A 190 0.03 30.15 19.14
C THR A 190 0.26 29.18 20.31
N ALA A 191 0.73 29.69 21.45
CA ALA A 191 0.94 28.87 22.64
C ALA A 191 -0.37 28.24 23.16
N LEU A 192 -1.46 29.01 23.17
CA LEU A 192 -2.79 28.52 23.54
C LEU A 192 -3.30 27.49 22.52
N GLY A 193 -3.06 27.74 21.22
CA GLY A 193 -3.39 26.79 20.15
C GLY A 193 -2.72 25.43 20.35
N ILE A 194 -1.43 25.41 20.70
CA ILE A 194 -0.69 24.17 20.96
C ILE A 194 -1.15 23.49 22.26
N GLU A 195 -1.45 24.24 23.32
CA GLU A 195 -1.95 23.68 24.58
C GLU A 195 -3.31 22.98 24.42
N LYS A 196 -4.14 23.47 23.48
CA LYS A 196 -5.48 22.94 23.20
C LYS A 196 -5.52 21.87 22.11
N ALA A 197 -4.38 21.58 21.46
CA ALA A 197 -4.23 20.57 20.42
C ALA A 197 -4.20 19.16 21.00
#